data_AF-A0A933MTP7-F1
#
_entry.id   AF-A0A933MTP7-F1
#
_cell.length_a   1.000
_cell.length_b   1.000
_cell.length_c   1.000
_cell.angle_alpha   90.00
_cell.angle_beta   90.00
_cell.angle_gamma   90.00
#
_symmetry.space_group_name_H-M   'P 1'
#
loop_
_entity.id
_entity.type
_entity.pdbx_description
1 polymer ?
#
loop_
_entity_poly.entity_id
_entity_poly.type
_entity_poly.pdbx_seq_one_letter_code
_entity_poly.pdbx_strand_id
1 'polypeptide(L)'
;MADIIQFRPESEADDNLITRKPLEMRWGDWQGGSPMQLLKEESRRFEQYREESRKKGHPYPPKTPNHFSLHHGTDATLWALYRWRRDADHMRDVYYLAGLMECMILVPHSILRTVMVRAFYKTLEKLKEELRVKWHGQVHHFLLPMATYHRSENDFSRHLQGAETLQELFQAIREETDEQFLILGSEYAFYLPQPVSRPV
;
A
#
# COMPACT_ATOMS: atom_id res chain seq x y z
N MET A 1 -22.90 -4.60 17.67
CA MET A 1 -21.70 -4.89 18.48
C MET A 1 -20.51 -4.37 17.70
N ALA A 2 -19.78 -3.39 18.23
CA ALA A 2 -18.62 -2.83 17.56
C ALA A 2 -17.42 -3.74 17.83
N ASP A 3 -16.80 -4.27 16.77
CA ASP A 3 -15.52 -4.95 16.90
C ASP A 3 -14.47 -3.97 17.40
N ILE A 4 -13.98 -4.20 18.61
CA ILE A 4 -12.88 -3.44 19.19
C ILE A 4 -11.62 -3.85 18.42
N ILE A 5 -11.11 -2.95 17.57
CA ILE A 5 -9.80 -3.12 16.95
C ILE A 5 -8.76 -3.04 18.07
N GLN A 6 -8.26 -4.19 18.53
CA GLN A 6 -7.10 -4.23 19.41
C GLN A 6 -5.87 -3.78 18.61
N PHE A 7 -5.36 -2.59 18.94
CA PHE A 7 -4.21 -1.98 18.28
C PHE A 7 -2.87 -2.60 18.68
N ARG A 8 -2.83 -3.41 19.74
CA ARG A 8 -1.66 -4.18 20.15
C ARG A 8 -2.08 -5.37 21.02
N PRO A 9 -1.73 -6.62 20.68
CA PRO A 9 -1.69 -7.67 21.69
C PRO A 9 -0.51 -7.35 22.63
N GLU A 10 -0.71 -7.49 23.94
CA GLU A 10 0.36 -7.48 24.94
C GLU A 10 1.27 -8.71 24.71
N SER A 11 2.08 -8.69 23.66
CA SER A 11 3.18 -9.63 23.48
C SER A 11 4.50 -8.87 23.65
N GLU A 12 5.50 -9.60 24.11
CA GLU A 12 6.88 -9.19 24.37
C GLU A 12 7.36 -8.04 23.48
N ALA A 13 7.98 -7.04 24.10
CA ALA A 13 8.34 -5.74 23.53
C ALA A 13 9.32 -5.76 22.33
N ASP A 14 9.60 -6.92 21.76
CA ASP A 14 10.70 -7.17 20.83
C ASP A 14 10.29 -7.39 19.37
N ASP A 15 9.03 -7.67 19.05
CA ASP A 15 8.64 -7.85 17.64
C ASP A 15 7.85 -6.65 17.10
N ASN A 16 8.48 -5.84 16.23
CA ASN A 16 7.76 -4.82 15.48
C ASN A 16 7.03 -5.41 14.28
N LEU A 17 7.18 -6.69 13.98
CA LEU A 17 6.54 -7.36 12.87
C LEU A 17 5.02 -7.50 13.12
N ILE A 18 4.25 -7.01 12.15
CA ILE A 18 2.79 -7.15 12.13
C ILE A 18 2.42 -8.39 11.32
N THR A 19 3.02 -8.53 10.14
CA THR A 19 2.89 -9.70 9.27
C THR A 19 4.09 -9.81 8.33
N ARG A 20 4.45 -11.05 7.95
CA ARG A 20 5.48 -11.32 6.92
C ARG A 20 4.89 -11.47 5.52
N LYS A 21 3.60 -11.81 5.43
CA LYS A 21 2.91 -12.15 4.18
C LYS A 21 1.46 -11.69 4.22
N PRO A 22 0.87 -11.32 3.07
CA PRO A 22 1.48 -11.30 1.74
C PRO A 22 2.46 -10.12 1.55
N LEU A 23 2.28 -9.02 2.28
CA LEU A 23 3.21 -7.90 2.35
C LEU A 23 3.87 -7.89 3.72
N GLU A 24 5.16 -7.61 3.80
CA GLU A 24 5.84 -7.46 5.08
C GLU A 24 5.47 -6.11 5.70
N MET A 25 4.77 -6.13 6.84
CA MET A 25 4.36 -4.93 7.55
C MET A 25 4.94 -4.93 8.96
N ARG A 26 5.42 -3.78 9.40
CA ARG A 26 6.07 -3.55 10.67
C ARG A 26 5.57 -2.26 11.32
N TRP A 27 5.64 -2.20 12.64
CA TRP A 27 5.52 -0.95 13.37
C TRP A 27 6.83 -0.18 13.31
N GLY A 28 6.74 1.12 13.04
CA GLY A 28 7.82 2.08 13.25
C GLY A 28 8.01 2.39 14.73
N ASP A 29 9.10 3.08 15.07
CA ASP A 29 9.34 3.60 16.43
C ASP A 29 8.78 5.02 16.64
N TRP A 30 8.08 5.58 15.65
CA TRP A 30 7.51 6.93 15.69
C TRP A 30 5.98 6.91 15.85
N GLN A 31 5.46 7.97 16.48
CA GLN A 31 4.02 8.20 16.64
C GLN A 31 3.53 9.22 15.60
N GLY A 32 2.41 8.91 14.94
CA GLY A 32 1.85 9.78 13.90
C GLY A 32 2.76 9.92 12.66
N GLY A 33 2.48 10.89 11.80
CA GLY A 33 3.23 11.05 10.55
C GLY A 33 2.91 9.99 9.49
N SER A 34 3.78 9.88 8.49
CA SER A 34 3.53 9.08 7.30
C SER A 34 4.18 7.71 7.38
N PRO A 35 3.53 6.66 6.85
CA PRO A 35 4.16 5.35 6.71
C PRO A 35 5.38 5.41 5.79
N MET A 36 6.32 4.50 6.01
CA MET A 36 7.49 4.34 5.16
C MET A 36 7.41 3.03 4.40
N GLN A 37 7.80 3.04 3.13
CA GLN A 37 8.05 1.85 2.33
C GLN A 37 9.55 1.76 2.05
N LEU A 38 10.14 0.62 2.38
CA LEU A 38 11.56 0.35 2.21
C LEU A 38 11.75 -0.87 1.30
N LEU A 39 12.87 -0.89 0.58
CA LEU A 39 13.38 -2.14 0.01
C LEU A 39 13.74 -3.11 1.13
N LYS A 40 13.55 -4.41 0.93
CA LYS A 40 13.83 -5.42 1.97
C LYS A 40 15.30 -5.48 2.38
N GLU A 41 16.22 -5.20 1.48
CA GLU A 41 17.64 -5.07 1.86
C GLU A 41 17.84 -3.91 2.84
N GLU A 42 17.24 -2.75 2.55
CA GLU A 42 17.32 -1.58 3.42
C GLU A 42 16.59 -1.80 4.74
N SER A 43 15.43 -2.45 4.71
CA SER A 43 14.70 -2.86 5.92
C SER A 43 15.55 -3.78 6.80
N ARG A 44 16.26 -4.76 6.23
CA ARG A 44 17.18 -5.62 7.00
C ARG A 44 18.31 -4.83 7.67
N ARG A 45 18.93 -3.90 6.93
CA ARG A 45 19.97 -3.01 7.48
C ARG A 45 19.41 -2.11 8.58
N PHE A 46 18.20 -1.60 8.38
CA PHE A 46 17.51 -0.74 9.33
C PHE A 46 17.16 -1.48 10.62
N GLU A 47 16.66 -2.72 10.55
CA GLU A 47 16.39 -3.53 11.74
C GLU A 47 17.66 -3.87 12.51
N GLN A 48 18.76 -4.23 11.83
CA GLN A 48 20.06 -4.42 12.49
C GLN A 48 20.52 -3.16 13.23
N TYR A 49 20.43 -2.01 12.57
CA TYR A 49 20.79 -0.72 13.15
C TYR A 49 19.89 -0.33 14.33
N ARG A 50 18.60 -0.66 14.25
CA ARG A 50 17.60 -0.43 15.30
C ARG A 50 17.90 -1.27 16.54
N GLU A 51 18.21 -2.55 16.35
CA GLU A 51 18.64 -3.44 17.44
C GLU A 51 19.94 -2.96 18.10
N GLU A 52 20.93 -2.55 17.32
CA GLU A 52 22.20 -1.99 17.84
C GLU A 52 21.99 -0.70 18.62
N SER A 53 21.13 0.19 18.12
CA SER A 53 20.81 1.46 18.79
C SER A 53 20.14 1.21 20.14
N ARG A 54 19.22 0.24 20.21
CA ARG A 54 18.57 -0.19 21.46
C ARG A 54 19.56 -0.78 22.45
N LYS A 55 20.50 -1.63 22.01
CA LYS A 55 21.57 -2.17 22.87
C LYS A 55 22.46 -1.07 23.47
N LYS A 56 22.60 0.07 22.78
CA LYS A 56 23.32 1.26 23.26
C LYS A 56 22.46 2.17 24.16
N GLY A 57 21.22 1.78 24.46
CA GLY A 57 20.29 2.54 25.31
C GLY A 57 19.53 3.65 24.57
N HIS A 58 19.63 3.72 23.23
CA HIS A 58 18.84 4.68 22.47
C HIS A 58 17.43 4.12 22.21
N PRO A 59 16.36 4.84 22.58
CA PRO A 59 14.98 4.37 22.41
C PRO A 59 14.56 4.29 20.93
N TYR A 60 15.22 5.05 20.05
CA TYR A 60 14.97 5.08 18.61
C TYR A 60 16.29 5.19 17.82
N PRO A 61 16.36 4.62 16.60
CA PRO A 61 17.50 4.81 15.72
C PRO A 61 17.59 6.28 15.29
N PRO A 62 18.74 6.96 15.44
CA PRO A 62 18.87 8.39 15.17
C PRO A 62 18.95 8.76 13.68
N LYS A 63 19.06 7.76 12.79
CA LYS A 63 19.06 7.97 11.34
C LYS A 63 17.86 7.26 10.71
N THR A 64 17.15 7.99 9.86
CA THR A 64 16.11 7.42 9.00
C THR A 64 16.75 6.63 7.86
N PRO A 65 16.20 5.45 7.51
CA PRO A 65 16.67 4.65 6.39
C PRO A 65 16.30 5.32 5.06
N ASN A 66 16.89 4.86 3.96
CA ASN A 66 16.42 5.28 2.65
C ASN A 66 15.03 4.69 2.38
N HIS A 67 14.02 5.53 2.16
CA HIS A 67 12.62 5.09 2.09
C HIS A 67 11.81 5.93 1.12
N PHE A 68 10.70 5.34 0.67
CA PHE A 68 9.59 6.08 0.08
C PHE A 68 8.64 6.50 1.20
N SER A 69 8.39 7.80 1.33
CA SER A 69 7.36 8.31 2.21
C SER A 69 6.00 8.17 1.53
N LEU A 70 5.06 7.49 2.20
CA LEU A 70 3.72 7.30 1.67
C LEU A 70 2.80 8.41 2.17
N HIS A 71 2.22 9.12 1.21
CA HIS A 71 1.33 10.26 1.46
C HIS A 71 0.07 10.16 0.60
N HIS A 72 -1.01 10.74 1.11
CA HIS A 72 -2.26 10.96 0.40
C HIS A 72 -2.88 9.66 -0.13
N GLY A 73 -2.91 9.44 -1.44
CA GLY A 73 -3.54 8.23 -1.97
C GLY A 73 -2.82 6.96 -1.55
N THR A 74 -1.48 7.01 -1.56
CA THR A 74 -0.63 5.87 -1.22
C THR A 74 -0.69 5.49 0.27
N ASP A 75 -0.88 6.47 1.17
CA ASP A 75 -1.06 6.19 2.59
C ASP A 75 -2.40 5.49 2.86
N ALA A 76 -3.47 5.95 2.22
CA ALA A 76 -4.80 5.38 2.35
C ALA A 76 -4.87 3.99 1.72
N THR A 77 -4.16 3.76 0.60
CA THR A 77 -3.98 2.43 0.02
C THR A 77 -3.28 1.50 1.01
N LEU A 78 -2.17 1.92 1.63
CA LEU A 78 -1.48 1.08 2.62
C LEU A 78 -2.37 0.76 3.83
N TRP A 79 -3.13 1.74 4.35
CA TRP A 79 -4.04 1.49 5.47
C TRP A 79 -5.21 0.57 5.09
N ALA A 80 -5.70 0.64 3.86
CA ALA A 80 -6.68 -0.29 3.34
C ALA A 80 -6.10 -1.71 3.23
N LEU A 81 -4.87 -1.85 2.76
CA LEU A 81 -4.14 -3.12 2.72
C LEU A 81 -3.91 -3.67 4.14
N TYR A 82 -3.54 -2.83 5.10
CA TYR A 82 -3.35 -3.22 6.50
C TYR A 82 -4.62 -3.78 7.13
N ARG A 83 -5.80 -3.24 6.79
CA ARG A 83 -7.09 -3.79 7.26
C ARG A 83 -7.23 -5.27 6.91
N TRP A 84 -6.82 -5.62 5.70
CA TRP A 84 -6.88 -6.98 5.15
C TRP A 84 -5.57 -7.75 5.27
N ARG A 85 -4.63 -7.34 6.14
CA ARG A 85 -3.27 -7.92 6.27
C ARG A 85 -3.17 -9.44 6.50
N ARG A 86 -4.28 -10.11 6.79
CA ARG A 86 -4.39 -11.58 6.97
C ARG A 86 -5.10 -12.30 5.83
N ASP A 87 -5.58 -11.55 4.84
CA ASP A 87 -6.40 -12.02 3.72
C ASP A 87 -5.77 -11.51 2.42
N ALA A 88 -5.02 -12.39 1.76
CA ALA A 88 -4.25 -12.02 0.58
C ALA A 88 -5.14 -11.68 -0.62
N ASP A 89 -6.32 -12.27 -0.72
CA ASP A 89 -7.22 -12.06 -1.86
C ASP A 89 -7.86 -10.68 -1.75
N HIS A 90 -8.34 -10.30 -0.57
CA HIS A 90 -8.84 -8.94 -0.33
C HIS A 90 -7.73 -7.89 -0.47
N MET A 91 -6.48 -8.19 -0.11
CA MET A 91 -5.37 -7.27 -0.35
C MET A 91 -5.11 -7.05 -1.84
N ARG A 92 -5.17 -8.10 -2.66
CA ARG A 92 -5.08 -7.97 -4.12
C ARG A 92 -6.24 -7.16 -4.67
N ASP A 93 -7.45 -7.37 -4.17
CA ASP A 93 -8.62 -6.60 -4.60
C ASP A 93 -8.53 -5.12 -4.21
N VAL A 94 -7.97 -4.80 -3.04
CA VAL A 94 -7.64 -3.41 -2.66
C VAL A 94 -6.63 -2.80 -3.60
N TYR A 95 -5.57 -3.56 -3.95
CA TYR A 95 -4.53 -3.04 -4.83
C TYR A 95 -5.01 -2.89 -6.27
N TYR A 96 -5.87 -3.81 -6.74
CA TYR A 96 -6.59 -3.69 -8.00
C TYR A 96 -7.50 -2.45 -8.02
N LEU A 97 -8.25 -2.19 -6.94
CA LEU A 97 -9.04 -0.97 -6.82
C LEU A 97 -8.16 0.29 -6.91
N ALA A 98 -6.97 0.28 -6.30
CA ALA A 98 -6.01 1.37 -6.45
C ALA A 98 -5.59 1.56 -7.92
N GLY A 99 -5.37 0.47 -8.67
CA GLY A 99 -5.10 0.52 -10.11
C GLY A 99 -6.28 1.08 -10.93
N LEU A 100 -7.52 0.73 -10.58
CA LEU A 100 -8.71 1.32 -11.21
C LEU A 100 -8.77 2.84 -10.98
N MET A 101 -8.47 3.30 -9.76
CA MET A 101 -8.41 4.72 -9.42
C MET A 101 -7.28 5.43 -10.18
N GLU A 102 -6.09 4.82 -10.23
CA GLU A 102 -4.93 5.34 -10.99
C GLU A 102 -5.29 5.50 -12.47
N CYS A 103 -5.91 4.47 -13.07
CA CYS A 103 -6.34 4.49 -14.45
C CYS A 103 -7.35 5.62 -14.71
N MET A 104 -8.36 5.75 -13.85
CA MET A 104 -9.42 6.75 -13.99
C MET A 104 -8.88 8.18 -13.94
N ILE A 105 -7.88 8.45 -13.10
CA ILE A 105 -7.41 9.81 -12.82
C ILE A 105 -6.19 10.19 -13.67
N LEU A 106 -5.25 9.27 -13.87
CA LEU A 106 -3.94 9.56 -14.46
C LEU A 106 -3.73 8.99 -15.85
N VAL A 107 -4.48 7.96 -16.26
CA VAL A 107 -4.27 7.31 -17.56
C VAL A 107 -5.27 7.84 -18.58
N PRO A 108 -4.82 8.58 -19.61
CA PRO A 108 -5.70 9.06 -20.68
C PRO A 108 -6.09 7.90 -21.61
N HIS A 109 -7.07 7.09 -21.23
CA HIS A 109 -7.52 5.94 -22.02
C HIS A 109 -8.73 6.28 -22.90
N SER A 110 -8.73 5.85 -24.17
CA SER A 110 -9.78 6.13 -25.16
C SER A 110 -11.16 5.62 -24.73
N ILE A 111 -11.22 4.39 -24.20
CA ILE A 111 -12.44 3.76 -23.66
C ILE A 111 -13.12 4.63 -22.60
N LEU A 112 -12.35 5.25 -21.71
CA LEU A 112 -12.88 6.09 -20.63
C LEU A 112 -13.42 7.45 -21.12
N ARG A 113 -13.17 7.80 -22.38
CA ARG A 113 -13.78 8.99 -23.03
C ARG A 113 -15.12 8.67 -23.72
N THR A 114 -15.58 7.43 -23.64
CA THR A 114 -16.85 6.98 -24.23
C THR A 114 -17.93 6.78 -23.15
N VAL A 115 -19.13 6.34 -23.56
CA VAL A 115 -20.20 5.96 -22.65
C VAL A 115 -19.82 4.83 -21.68
N MET A 116 -18.77 4.05 -21.98
CA MET A 116 -18.27 2.94 -21.15
C MET A 116 -17.71 3.40 -19.80
N VAL A 117 -17.37 4.68 -19.65
CA VAL A 117 -16.93 5.25 -18.36
C VAL A 117 -17.95 5.05 -17.24
N ARG A 118 -19.25 5.00 -17.57
CA ARG A 118 -20.32 4.75 -16.57
C ARG A 118 -20.24 3.33 -16.00
N ALA A 119 -19.97 2.35 -16.85
CA ALA A 119 -19.79 0.97 -16.41
C ALA A 119 -18.50 0.83 -15.58
N PHE A 120 -17.43 1.49 -16.00
CA PHE A 120 -16.19 1.55 -15.22
C PHE A 120 -16.41 2.12 -13.82
N TYR A 121 -17.06 3.28 -13.71
CA TYR A 121 -17.37 3.93 -12.44
C TYR A 121 -18.26 3.06 -11.55
N LYS A 122 -19.27 2.38 -12.12
CA LYS A 122 -20.14 1.48 -11.36
C LYS A 122 -19.36 0.31 -10.74
N THR A 123 -18.43 -0.29 -11.49
CA THR A 123 -17.56 -1.35 -10.98
C THR A 123 -16.66 -0.81 -9.86
N LEU A 124 -16.05 0.35 -10.08
CA LEU A 124 -15.17 1.01 -9.11
C LEU A 124 -15.91 1.32 -7.80
N GLU A 125 -17.09 1.95 -7.85
CA GLU A 125 -17.88 2.28 -6.66
C GLU A 125 -18.30 1.03 -5.90
N LYS A 126 -18.76 -0.01 -6.60
CA LYS A 126 -19.12 -1.29 -5.98
C LYS A 126 -17.93 -1.87 -5.19
N LEU A 127 -16.77 -1.95 -5.82
CA LEU A 127 -15.57 -2.52 -5.18
C LEU A 127 -15.07 -1.64 -4.02
N LYS A 128 -15.18 -0.30 -4.15
CA LYS A 128 -14.86 0.65 -3.09
C LYS A 128 -15.75 0.47 -1.86
N GLU A 129 -17.05 0.25 -2.07
CA GLU A 129 -18.02 -0.03 -0.99
C GLU A 129 -17.75 -1.38 -0.31
N GLU A 130 -17.54 -2.44 -1.10
CA GLU A 130 -17.25 -3.79 -0.63
C GLU A 130 -15.98 -3.83 0.24
N LEU A 131 -14.89 -3.21 -0.24
CA LEU A 131 -13.61 -3.16 0.47
C LEU A 131 -13.52 -2.06 1.54
N ARG A 132 -14.55 -1.20 1.62
CA ARG A 132 -14.66 -0.05 2.52
C ARG A 132 -13.47 0.90 2.42
N VAL A 133 -12.96 1.12 1.22
CA VAL A 133 -11.79 1.98 0.99
C VAL A 133 -12.24 3.42 0.80
N LYS A 134 -11.53 4.35 1.44
CA LYS A 134 -11.79 5.79 1.32
C LYS A 134 -10.48 6.53 1.17
N TRP A 135 -10.28 7.12 0.00
CA TRP A 135 -9.23 8.09 -0.24
C TRP A 135 -9.76 9.49 0.09
N HIS A 136 -9.02 10.25 0.89
CA HIS A 136 -9.41 11.60 1.32
C HIS A 136 -8.35 12.61 0.86
N GLY A 137 -8.77 13.85 0.60
CA GLY A 137 -7.87 14.95 0.26
C GLY A 137 -7.40 14.94 -1.20
N GLN A 138 -6.32 15.67 -1.47
CA GLN A 138 -5.67 15.69 -2.79
C GLN A 138 -4.92 14.39 -3.00
N VAL A 139 -5.31 13.62 -4.02
CA VAL A 139 -4.67 12.34 -4.35
C VAL A 139 -3.99 12.46 -5.70
N HIS A 140 -2.68 12.24 -5.70
CA HIS A 140 -1.88 12.22 -6.92
C HIS A 140 -1.65 10.79 -7.42
N HIS A 141 -1.39 9.85 -6.52
CA HIS A 141 -1.18 8.44 -6.82
C HIS A 141 -1.91 7.55 -5.80
N PHE A 142 -2.44 6.45 -6.28
CA PHE A 142 -3.13 5.40 -5.53
C PHE A 142 -2.27 4.15 -5.42
N LEU A 143 -1.51 3.82 -6.46
CA LEU A 143 -0.55 2.72 -6.48
C LEU A 143 0.67 3.05 -5.62
N LEU A 144 1.25 2.02 -4.98
CA LEU A 144 2.42 2.19 -4.13
C LEU A 144 3.66 2.43 -5.01
N PRO A 145 4.55 3.36 -4.64
CA PRO A 145 5.73 3.66 -5.43
C PRO A 145 6.66 2.44 -5.49
N MET A 146 7.39 2.28 -6.60
CA MET A 146 8.42 1.26 -6.73
C MET A 146 9.70 1.90 -7.25
N ALA A 147 10.81 1.21 -7.03
CA ALA A 147 12.08 1.61 -7.59
C ALA A 147 12.03 1.43 -9.10
N THR A 148 12.66 2.34 -9.84
CA THR A 148 12.59 2.40 -11.31
C THR A 148 13.09 1.13 -12.01
N TYR A 149 13.97 0.37 -11.36
CA TYR A 149 14.45 -0.93 -11.87
C TYR A 149 13.48 -2.09 -11.65
N HIS A 150 12.48 -1.93 -10.77
CA HIS A 150 11.36 -2.87 -10.65
C HIS A 150 10.23 -2.49 -11.61
N ARG A 151 9.85 -1.22 -11.62
CA ARG A 151 8.76 -0.69 -12.46
C ARG A 151 8.96 0.80 -12.69
N SER A 152 8.80 1.25 -13.92
CA SER A 152 8.79 2.69 -14.25
C SER A 152 7.39 3.28 -14.07
N GLU A 153 7.29 4.58 -13.80
CA GLU A 153 5.99 5.28 -13.65
C GLU A 153 5.10 5.16 -14.90
N ASN A 154 5.72 5.01 -16.07
CA ASN A 154 5.00 4.92 -17.34
C ASN A 154 4.57 3.50 -17.70
N ASP A 155 5.07 2.48 -17.01
CA ASP A 155 4.80 1.10 -17.38
C ASP A 155 3.33 0.75 -17.21
N PHE A 156 2.70 1.23 -16.13
CA PHE A 156 1.27 1.06 -15.89
C PHE A 156 0.46 1.60 -17.08
N SER A 157 0.68 2.86 -17.47
CA SER A 157 -0.08 3.47 -18.57
C SER A 157 0.18 2.79 -19.92
N ARG A 158 1.43 2.38 -20.19
CA ARG A 158 1.80 1.65 -21.42
C ARG A 158 1.13 0.30 -21.52
N HIS A 159 1.06 -0.45 -20.41
CA HIS A 159 0.41 -1.76 -20.40
C HIS A 159 -1.09 -1.64 -20.74
N LEU A 160 -1.75 -0.58 -20.25
CA LEU A 160 -3.17 -0.38 -20.51
C LEU A 160 -3.49 0.06 -21.95
N GLN A 161 -2.56 0.71 -22.67
CA GLN A 161 -2.82 1.26 -24.01
C GLN A 161 -3.22 0.21 -25.06
N GLY A 162 -2.92 -1.07 -24.83
CA GLY A 162 -3.30 -2.16 -25.73
C GLY A 162 -4.75 -2.62 -25.61
N ALA A 163 -5.50 -2.15 -24.60
CA ALA A 163 -6.89 -2.57 -24.41
C ALA A 163 -7.83 -1.85 -25.37
N GLU A 164 -8.56 -2.61 -26.18
CA GLU A 164 -9.56 -2.09 -27.14
C GLU A 164 -10.98 -2.18 -26.57
N THR A 165 -11.22 -3.08 -25.62
CA THR A 165 -12.51 -3.25 -24.95
C THR A 165 -12.45 -2.95 -23.46
N LEU A 166 -13.60 -2.63 -22.85
CA LEU A 166 -13.68 -2.37 -21.40
C LEU A 166 -13.26 -3.60 -20.58
N GLN A 167 -13.54 -4.81 -21.08
CA GLN A 167 -13.14 -6.05 -20.45
C GLN A 167 -11.62 -6.24 -20.49
N GLU A 168 -10.99 -5.98 -21.64
CA GLU A 168 -9.53 -6.00 -21.76
C GLU A 168 -8.88 -4.96 -20.86
N LEU A 169 -9.48 -3.78 -20.71
CA LEU A 169 -8.97 -2.75 -19.82
C LEU A 169 -8.99 -3.22 -18.35
N PHE A 170 -10.11 -3.80 -17.89
CA PHE A 170 -10.17 -4.37 -16.54
C PHE A 170 -9.14 -5.49 -16.34
N GLN A 171 -8.99 -6.37 -17.34
CA GLN A 171 -8.04 -7.47 -17.30
C GLN A 171 -6.59 -6.96 -17.23
N ALA A 172 -6.23 -6.00 -18.09
CA ALA A 172 -4.90 -5.40 -18.11
C ALA A 172 -4.57 -4.70 -16.78
N ILE A 173 -5.54 -3.99 -16.17
CA ILE A 173 -5.34 -3.40 -14.84
C ILE A 173 -5.14 -4.50 -13.80
N ARG A 174 -5.90 -5.60 -13.88
CA ARG A 174 -5.78 -6.70 -12.91
C ARG A 174 -4.42 -7.37 -13.00
N GLU A 175 -3.99 -7.75 -14.20
CA GLU A 175 -2.69 -8.39 -14.43
C GLU A 175 -1.54 -7.51 -13.95
N GLU A 176 -1.56 -6.23 -14.32
CA GLU A 176 -0.55 -5.27 -13.93
C GLU A 176 -0.50 -5.09 -12.40
N THR A 177 -1.65 -4.90 -11.74
CA THR A 177 -1.68 -4.75 -10.28
C THR A 177 -1.30 -6.02 -9.53
N ASP A 178 -1.64 -7.20 -10.07
CA ASP A 178 -1.23 -8.48 -9.48
C ASP A 178 0.30 -8.67 -9.58
N GLU A 179 0.92 -8.33 -10.71
CA GLU A 179 2.39 -8.34 -10.86
C GLU A 179 3.06 -7.39 -9.86
N GLN A 180 2.60 -6.14 -9.80
CA GLN A 180 3.10 -5.15 -8.84
C GLN A 180 2.93 -5.62 -7.40
N PHE A 181 1.79 -6.24 -7.05
CA PHE A 181 1.56 -6.75 -5.71
C PHE A 181 2.55 -7.86 -5.32
N LEU A 182 2.91 -8.72 -6.27
CA LEU A 182 3.94 -9.74 -6.08
C LEU A 182 5.33 -9.11 -5.86
N ILE A 183 5.69 -8.09 -6.62
CA ILE A 183 6.94 -7.33 -6.45
C ILE A 183 6.95 -6.67 -5.06
N LEU A 184 5.87 -5.99 -4.67
CA LEU A 184 5.75 -5.35 -3.36
C LEU A 184 5.91 -6.38 -2.22
N GLY A 185 5.31 -7.56 -2.34
CA GLY A 185 5.41 -8.62 -1.33
C GLY A 185 6.79 -9.29 -1.27
N SER A 186 7.51 -9.34 -2.39
CA SER A 186 8.83 -9.97 -2.48
C SER A 186 9.98 -9.03 -2.13
N GLU A 187 9.91 -7.77 -2.54
CA GLU A 187 11.05 -6.83 -2.52
C GLU A 187 10.90 -5.69 -1.51
N TYR A 188 9.72 -5.48 -0.94
CA TYR A 188 9.45 -4.34 -0.05
C TYR A 188 8.98 -4.75 1.35
N ALA A 189 9.20 -3.84 2.30
CA ALA A 189 8.66 -3.86 3.65
C ALA A 189 8.05 -2.50 3.99
N PHE A 190 6.94 -2.52 4.72
CA PHE A 190 6.14 -1.35 5.06
C PHE A 190 6.21 -1.10 6.56
N TYR A 191 6.49 0.13 6.95
CA TYR A 191 6.55 0.57 8.34
C TYR A 191 5.42 1.56 8.61
N LEU A 192 4.51 1.15 9.49
CA LEU A 192 3.37 1.95 9.90
C LEU A 192 3.70 2.71 11.18
N PRO A 193 3.28 3.99 11.31
CA PRO A 193 3.44 4.72 12.56
C PRO A 193 2.66 4.03 13.67
N GLN A 194 3.16 4.12 14.90
CA GLN A 194 2.44 3.57 16.04
C GLN A 194 1.14 4.35 16.26
N PRO A 195 0.02 3.66 16.56
CA PRO A 195 -1.19 4.32 16.99
C PRO A 195 -0.90 5.07 18.28
N VAL A 196 -1.31 6.33 18.36
CA VAL A 196 -1.21 7.12 19.59
C VAL A 196 -2.06 6.43 20.65
N SER A 197 -1.44 5.89 21.69
CA SER A 197 -2.13 5.40 22.87
C SER A 197 -2.91 6.56 23.48
N ARG A 198 -4.25 6.55 23.34
CA ARG A 198 -5.10 7.49 24.06
C ARG A 198 -4.96 7.19 25.56
N PRO A 199 -4.69 8.19 26.42
CA PRO A 199 -4.83 7.98 27.86
C PRO A 199 -6.30 7.63 28.15
N VAL A 200 -6.50 6.57 28.95
CA VAL A 200 -7.80 6.12 29.46
C VAL A 200 -8.31 7.11 30.50
#